data_AF-A0A3D5JL78-F1
#
_entry.id   AF-A0A3D5JL78-F1
#
_cell.length_a   1.000
_cell.length_b   1.000
_cell.length_c   1.000
_cell.angle_alpha   90.00
_cell.angle_beta   90.00
_cell.angle_gamma   90.00
#
_symmetry.space_group_name_H-M   'P 1'
#
loop_
_entity.id
_entity.type
_entity.pdbx_description
1 polymer ?
#
loop_
_entity_poly.entity_id
_entity_poly.type
_entity_poly.pdbx_seq_one_letter_code
_entity_poly.pdbx_strand_id
1 'polypeptide(L)' 'MGRRRKPKAKTYELEIESLSHEGRGIAHLEEKVIFVSGALPGETVIADRTFSRAKFEEADVKEVLKPADNRITPKCEV' A
#
# COMPACT_ATOMS: atom_id res chain seq x y z
N MET A 1 9.49 12.38 -27.37
CA MET A 1 9.35 12.18 -25.91
C MET A 1 8.30 11.10 -25.66
N GLY A 2 8.73 9.90 -25.25
CA GLY A 2 7.81 8.77 -25.06
C GLY A 2 6.85 9.02 -23.89
N ARG A 3 5.54 9.01 -24.15
CA ARG A 3 4.53 8.98 -23.08
C ARG A 3 4.72 7.70 -22.28
N ARG A 4 5.31 7.81 -21.08
CA ARG A 4 5.34 6.72 -20.09
C ARG A 4 3.87 6.39 -19.80
N ARG A 5 3.36 5.28 -20.35
CA ARG A 5 1.98 4.82 -20.10
C ARG A 5 1.85 4.58 -18.61
N LYS A 6 1.13 5.47 -17.92
CA LYS A 6 0.78 5.27 -16.52
C LYS A 6 -0.06 3.99 -16.43
N PRO A 7 0.22 3.07 -15.49
CA PRO A 7 -0.64 1.94 -15.25
C PRO A 7 -2.06 2.44 -14.96
N LYS A 8 -3.09 1.67 -15.36
CA LYS A 8 -4.47 2.05 -15.06
C LYS A 8 -4.60 2.21 -13.55
N ALA A 9 -5.06 3.38 -13.11
CA ALA A 9 -5.38 3.64 -11.72
C ALA A 9 -6.40 2.58 -11.28
N LYS A 10 -6.00 1.72 -10.35
CA LYS A 10 -6.86 0.74 -9.70
C LYS A 10 -6.65 0.97 -8.22
N THR A 11 -7.74 1.16 -7.52
CA THR A 11 -7.76 1.33 -6.08
C THR A 11 -8.09 -0.01 -5.45
N TYR A 12 -7.40 -0.35 -4.37
CA TYR A 12 -7.60 -1.56 -3.60
C TYR A 12 -7.97 -1.20 -2.18
N GLU A 13 -8.90 -1.95 -1.60
CA GLU A 13 -9.09 -1.99 -0.16
C GLU A 13 -8.31 -3.20 0.35
N LEU A 14 -7.28 -2.94 1.15
CA LEU A 14 -6.33 -3.96 1.60
C LEU A 14 -6.20 -3.92 3.11
N GLU A 15 -6.21 -5.11 3.70
CA GLU A 15 -5.78 -5.31 5.07
C GLU A 15 -4.29 -5.65 5.07
N ILE A 16 -3.51 -4.88 5.83
CA ILE A 16 -2.07 -5.09 5.92
C ILE A 16 -1.81 -6.17 6.96
N GLU A 17 -1.23 -7.27 6.53
CA GLU A 17 -0.96 -8.42 7.39
C GLU A 17 0.39 -8.31 8.08
N SER A 18 1.38 -7.70 7.42
CA SER A 18 2.77 -7.64 7.89
C SER A 18 3.54 -6.49 7.25
N LEU A 19 4.76 -6.24 7.73
CA LEU A 19 5.71 -5.30 7.11
C LEU A 19 6.82 -6.06 6.41
N SER A 20 7.26 -5.53 5.27
CA SER A 20 8.51 -5.92 4.62
C SER A 20 9.71 -5.36 5.38
N HIS A 21 10.90 -5.87 5.07
CA HIS A 21 12.15 -5.40 5.68
C HIS A 21 12.45 -3.92 5.38
N GLU A 22 11.83 -3.35 4.34
CA GLU A 22 11.95 -1.93 3.97
C GLU A 22 10.87 -1.06 4.63
N GLY A 23 10.04 -1.62 5.51
CA GLY A 23 8.96 -0.89 6.18
C GLY A 23 7.73 -0.65 5.31
N ARG A 24 7.53 -1.45 4.25
CA ARG A 24 6.31 -1.41 3.42
C ARG A 24 5.29 -2.41 3.93
N GLY A 25 4.01 -2.03 3.97
CA GLY A 25 2.93 -2.94 4.28
C GLY A 25 2.83 -4.06 3.23
N ILE A 26 2.53 -5.27 3.68
CA ILE A 26 2.29 -6.44 2.84
C ILE A 26 0.83 -6.82 3.00
N ALA A 27 0.12 -6.92 1.87
CA ALA A 27 -1.24 -7.45 1.80
C ALA A 27 -1.32 -8.49 0.68
N HIS A 28 -2.15 -9.51 0.84
CA HIS A 28 -2.43 -10.49 -0.21
C HIS A 28 -3.81 -10.25 -0.82
N LEU A 29 -3.87 -10.16 -2.16
CA LEU A 29 -5.11 -10.01 -2.91
C LEU A 29 -5.10 -10.94 -4.12
N GLU A 30 -6.10 -11.81 -4.24
CA GLU A 30 -6.32 -12.67 -5.43
C GLU A 30 -5.03 -13.40 -5.90
N GLU A 31 -4.34 -14.09 -4.98
CA GLU A 31 -3.05 -14.80 -5.18
C GLU A 31 -1.82 -13.91 -5.48
N LYS A 32 -1.94 -12.59 -5.36
CA LYS A 32 -0.82 -11.66 -5.53
C LYS A 32 -0.47 -10.95 -4.24
N VAL A 33 0.82 -10.72 -4.07
CA VAL A 33 1.35 -9.86 -3.02
C VAL A 33 1.25 -8.42 -3.48
N ILE A 34 0.64 -7.57 -2.67
CA ILE A 34 0.60 -6.12 -2.88
C ILE A 34 1.44 -5.46 -1.79
N PHE A 35 2.46 -4.74 -2.22
CA PHE A 35 3.28 -3.92 -1.34
C PHE A 35 2.66 -2.54 -1.23
N VAL A 36 2.28 -2.14 -0.03
CA VAL A 36 1.62 -0.88 0.27
C VAL A 36 2.57 0.04 1.01
N SER A 37 2.94 1.17 0.40
CA SER A 37 3.78 2.17 1.04
C SER A 37 2.98 3.01 2.02
N GLY A 38 3.47 3.18 3.25
CA GLY A 38 2.84 4.01 4.28
C GLY A 38 1.73 3.34 5.09
N ALA A 39 1.67 2.00 5.08
CA ALA A 39 0.68 1.22 5.82
C ALA A 39 1.33 0.31 6.87
N LEU A 40 0.74 0.21 8.06
CA LEU A 40 1.20 -0.61 9.17
C LEU A 40 0.41 -1.94 9.27
N PRO A 41 0.97 -2.99 9.87
CA PRO A 41 0.26 -4.25 10.11
C PRO A 41 -0.96 -4.04 11.00
N GLY A 42 -2.08 -4.66 10.62
CA GLY A 42 -3.38 -4.52 11.28
C GLY A 42 -4.19 -3.31 10.81
N GLU A 43 -3.69 -2.54 9.84
CA GLU A 43 -4.45 -1.44 9.23
C GLU A 43 -5.28 -1.92 8.04
N THR A 44 -6.47 -1.31 7.89
CA THR A 44 -7.24 -1.40 6.65
C THR A 44 -7.08 -0.08 5.91
N VAL A 45 -6.52 -0.14 4.70
CA VAL A 45 -6.20 1.04 3.91
C VAL A 45 -6.74 0.90 2.50
N ILE A 46 -7.15 2.04 1.95
CA ILE A 46 -7.38 2.22 0.53
C ILE A 46 -6.03 2.57 -0.09
N ALA A 47 -5.53 1.72 -0.98
CA ALA A 47 -4.26 1.90 -1.66
C ALA A 47 -4.46 2.06 -3.17
N ASP A 48 -3.82 3.07 -3.76
CA ASP A 48 -3.84 3.29 -5.21
C ASP A 48 -2.63 2.60 -5.86
N ARG A 49 -2.91 1.77 -6.86
CA ARG A 49 -1.86 1.05 -7.59
C ARG A 49 -0.92 2.00 -8.31
N THR A 50 0.34 1.99 -7.92
CA THR A 50 1.41 2.75 -8.59
C THR A 50 2.21 1.88 -9.55
N PHE A 51 2.29 0.57 -9.29
CA PHE A 51 3.01 -0.38 -10.13
C PHE A 51 2.34 -1.75 -10.19
N SER A 52 2.50 -2.45 -11.32
CA SER A 52 1.91 -3.77 -11.54
C SER A 52 2.92 -4.67 -12.21
N ARG A 53 3.15 -5.85 -11.64
CA ARG A 53 3.91 -6.95 -12.26
C ARG A 53 3.11 -8.25 -12.19
N ALA A 54 3.61 -9.26 -12.90
CA ALA A 54 2.98 -10.57 -12.96
C ALA A 54 2.89 -11.25 -11.57
N LYS A 55 3.90 -11.06 -10.71
CA LYS A 55 4.02 -11.74 -9.41
C LYS A 55 3.57 -10.89 -8.21
N PHE A 56 3.66 -9.57 -8.31
CA PHE A 56 3.32 -8.65 -7.23
C PHE A 56 2.90 -7.29 -7.81
N GLU A 57 2.23 -6.49 -7.00
CA GLU A 57 1.89 -5.10 -7.32
C GLU A 57 2.42 -4.17 -6.22
N GLU A 58 2.62 -2.91 -6.56
CA GLU A 58 2.95 -1.86 -5.58
C GLU A 58 1.84 -0.82 -5.59
N ALA A 59 1.48 -0.36 -4.41
CA ALA A 59 0.46 0.63 -4.18
C ALA A 59 0.89 1.61 -3.09
N ASP A 60 0.35 2.82 -3.14
CA ASP A 60 0.57 3.84 -2.10
C ASP A 60 -0.73 4.04 -1.33
N VAL A 61 -0.64 4.20 0.00
CA VAL A 61 -1.81 4.52 0.83
C VAL A 61 -2.41 5.83 0.33
N LYS A 62 -3.68 5.75 -0.06
CA LYS A 62 -4.52 6.90 -0.37
C LYS A 62 -5.30 7.34 0.88
N GLU A 63 -5.89 6.38 1.57
CA GLU A 63 -6.72 6.64 2.74
C GLU A 63 -6.61 5.47 3.73
N VAL A 64 -6.62 5.78 5.02
CA VAL A 64 -6.60 4.76 6.09
C VAL A 64 -8.02 4.66 6.65
N LEU A 65 -8.70 3.55 6.39
CA LEU A 65 -10.05 3.30 6.89
C LEU A 65 -10.03 2.88 8.35
N LYS A 66 -9.08 2.01 8.70
CA LYS A 66 -8.89 1.51 10.05
C LYS A 66 -7.42 1.67 10.45
N PRO A 67 -7.09 2.66 11.28
CA PRO A 67 -5.73 2.82 11.78
C PRO A 67 -5.39 1.71 12.79
N ALA A 68 -4.11 1.35 12.86
CA ALA A 68 -3.62 0.37 13.82
C ALA A 68 -3.42 1.06 15.18
N ASP A 69 -3.61 0.30 16.26
CA ASP A 69 -3.41 0.80 17.63
C ASP A 69 -1.97 1.29 17.86
N ASN A 70 -1.02 0.68 17.15
CA ASN A 70 0.40 1.07 17.14
C ASN A 70 0.71 2.29 16.25
N ARG A 71 -0.28 2.90 15.59
CA ARG A 71 -0.05 4.07 14.74
C ARG A 71 0.17 5.30 15.62
N ILE A 72 1.43 5.65 15.81
CA ILE A 72 1.81 6.88 16.50
C ILE A 72 1.75 8.04 15.50
N THR A 73 1.13 9.15 15.90
CA THR A 73 1.18 10.38 15.12
C THR A 73 2.63 10.85 15.03
N PRO A 74 3.19 11.06 13.83
CA PRO A 74 4.57 11.53 13.69
C PRO A 74 4.74 12.85 14.44
N LYS A 75 5.83 12.98 15.22
CA LYS A 75 6.10 14.16 16.06
C LYS A 75 6.53 15.40 15.27
N CYS A 76 6.85 15.24 13.99
CA CYS A 76 7.26 16.33 13.13
C CYS A 76 6.12 16.63 12.15
N GLU A 77 5.57 17.83 12.24
CA GLU A 77 4.86 18.44 11.12
C GLU A 77 5.87 18.67 9.99
N VAL A 78 5.55 18.14 8.80
CA VAL A 78 6.33 18.31 7.57
C VAL A 78 5.99 19.62 6.89
#